data_AF-H3NI91-F1
#
_entry.id   AF-H3NI91-F1
#
_cell.length_a   1.000
_cell.length_b   1.000
_cell.length_c   1.000
_cell.angle_alpha   90.00
_cell.angle_beta   90.00
_cell.angle_gamma   90.00
#
_symmetry.space_group_name_H-M   'P 1'
#
loop_
_entity.id
_entity.type
_entity.pdbx_description
1 polymer ?
#
loop_
_entity_poly.entity_id
_entity_poly.type
_entity_poly.pdbx_seq_one_letter_code
_entity_poly.pdbx_strand_id
1 'polypeptide(L)' 'MNNNPVTFNLSDVDRLWLSTIGLEREGIRLQPNGRISDRSHPIEWGNRTFHPYLQTDFAECQLELITPPL' A
#
# COMPACT_ATOMS: atom_id res chain seq x y z
N MET A 1 -26.79 22.61 2.01
CA MET A 1 -25.46 21.99 1.84
C MET A 1 -24.54 23.09 1.36
N ASN A 2 -23.44 23.36 2.06
CA ASN A 2 -22.50 24.42 1.68
C ASN A 2 -21.72 23.94 0.45
N ASN A 3 -21.97 24.55 -0.70
CA ASN A 3 -21.37 24.20 -1.99
C ASN A 3 -20.04 24.91 -2.24
N ASN A 4 -19.38 25.44 -1.19
CA ASN A 4 -18.07 26.03 -1.35
C ASN A 4 -17.03 24.90 -1.43
N PRO A 5 -16.30 24.75 -2.55
CA PRO A 5 -15.22 23.79 -2.61
C PRO A 5 -14.19 24.15 -1.55
N VAL A 6 -13.79 23.16 -0.75
CA VAL A 6 -12.65 23.32 0.15
C VAL A 6 -11.41 23.42 -0.73
N THR A 7 -10.94 24.64 -0.95
CA THR A 7 -9.72 24.91 -1.72
C THR A 7 -8.52 24.91 -0.80
N PHE A 8 -7.50 24.12 -1.18
CA PHE A 8 -6.19 24.12 -0.54
C PHE A 8 -5.49 25.47 -0.77
N ASN A 9 -5.00 26.10 0.29
CA ASN A 9 -4.21 27.33 0.22
C ASN A 9 -2.77 27.08 0.66
N LEU A 10 -1.83 27.94 0.25
CA LEU A 10 -0.43 27.82 0.66
C LEU A 10 -0.24 27.87 2.19
N SER A 11 -1.13 28.58 2.90
CA SER A 11 -1.17 28.62 4.36
C SER A 11 -1.53 27.28 5.02
N ASP A 12 -2.11 26.34 4.26
CA ASP A 12 -2.44 25.01 4.75
C ASP A 12 -1.24 24.04 4.68
N VAL A 13 -0.15 24.41 4.01
CA VAL A 13 1.08 23.58 3.89
C VAL A 13 1.67 23.24 5.26
N ASP A 14 1.68 24.20 6.18
CA ASP A 14 2.20 24.00 7.54
C ASP A 14 1.45 22.90 8.29
N ARG A 15 0.16 22.72 7.99
CA ARG A 15 -0.66 21.66 8.58
C ARG A 15 -0.36 20.30 8.01
N LEU A 16 0.10 20.21 6.75
CA LEU A 16 0.50 18.93 6.15
C LEU A 16 1.70 18.33 6.88
N TRP A 17 2.60 19.15 7.41
CA TRP A 17 3.74 18.70 8.21
C TRP A 17 3.36 18.04 9.55
N LEU A 18 2.11 18.21 9.99
CA LEU A 18 1.58 17.54 11.20
C LEU A 18 0.92 16.18 10.88
N SER A 19 0.92 15.77 9.60
CA SER A 19 0.28 14.51 9.19
C SER A 19 1.11 13.31 9.62
N THR A 20 0.42 12.26 10.04
CA THR A 20 1.01 10.91 10.16
C THR A 20 0.89 10.23 8.79
N ILE A 21 2.00 9.72 8.25
CA ILE A 21 2.05 9.17 6.89
C ILE A 21 2.41 7.68 6.92
N GLY A 22 1.56 6.86 6.30
CA GLY A 22 1.87 5.48 5.95
C GLY A 22 2.17 5.37 4.46
N LEU A 23 2.91 4.33 4.07
CA LEU A 23 3.21 4.02 2.69
C LEU A 23 2.72 2.61 2.36
N GLU A 24 2.10 2.50 1.20
CA GLU A 24 1.73 1.24 0.56
C GLU A 24 2.48 1.13 -0.76
N ARG A 25 2.99 -0.06 -1.05
CA ARG A 25 3.66 -0.34 -2.31
C ARG A 25 3.25 -1.70 -2.84
N GLU A 26 2.73 -1.70 -4.05
CA GLU A 26 2.36 -2.92 -4.77
C GLU A 26 3.41 -3.32 -5.80
N GLY A 27 3.50 -4.62 -6.07
CA GLY A 27 4.35 -5.16 -7.12
C GLY A 27 3.98 -6.60 -7.50
N ILE A 28 4.19 -6.94 -8.78
CA ILE A 28 3.91 -8.29 -9.28
C ILE A 28 5.12 -9.20 -9.04
N ARG A 29 4.90 -10.34 -8.39
CA ARG A 29 5.89 -11.41 -8.25
C ARG A 29 6.14 -12.06 -9.61
N LEU A 30 7.40 -12.16 -9.99
CA LEU A 30 7.84 -12.78 -11.24
C LEU A 30 8.66 -14.04 -10.97
N GLN A 31 8.62 -14.95 -11.94
CA GLN A 31 9.55 -16.07 -12.05
C GLN A 31 10.90 -15.59 -12.62
N PRO A 32 12.00 -16.36 -12.50
CA PRO A 32 13.31 -15.97 -13.04
C PRO A 32 13.33 -15.66 -14.55
N ASN A 33 12.37 -16.20 -15.30
CA ASN A 33 12.21 -15.95 -16.74
C ASN A 33 11.35 -14.70 -17.06
N GLY A 34 10.97 -13.90 -16.05
CA GLY A 34 10.16 -12.70 -16.20
C GLY A 34 8.65 -12.93 -16.34
N ARG A 35 8.17 -14.18 -16.31
CA ARG A 35 6.72 -14.47 -16.31
C ARG A 35 6.12 -14.17 -14.94
N ILE A 36 4.83 -13.81 -14.93
CA ILE A 36 4.06 -13.68 -13.68
C ILE A 36 4.11 -15.00 -12.90
N SER A 37 4.33 -14.89 -11.59
CA SER A 37 4.33 -16.03 -10.69
C SER A 37 2.93 -16.64 -10.59
N ASP A 38 2.83 -17.94 -10.78
CA ASP A 38 1.65 -18.77 -10.54
C ASP A 38 1.67 -19.45 -9.16
N ARG A 39 2.78 -19.30 -8.43
CA ARG A 39 2.93 -19.83 -7.06
C ARG A 39 2.05 -19.05 -6.09
N SER A 40 1.47 -19.76 -5.14
CA SER A 40 0.77 -19.17 -3.99
C SER A 40 1.69 -18.27 -3.15
N HIS A 41 1.09 -17.49 -2.26
CA HIS A 41 1.74 -16.68 -1.25
C HIS A 41 2.66 -17.58 -0.40
N PRO A 42 3.95 -17.25 -0.28
CA PRO A 42 4.90 -18.06 0.50
C PRO A 42 4.46 -18.18 1.96
N ILE A 43 4.51 -19.38 2.52
CA ILE A 43 4.08 -19.61 3.91
C ILE A 43 5.02 -18.94 4.92
N GLU A 44 6.29 -18.78 4.53
CA GLU A 44 7.35 -18.13 5.30
C GLU A 44 7.08 -16.62 5.48
N TRP A 45 6.18 -16.04 4.67
CA TRP A 45 5.78 -14.64 4.75
C TRP A 45 4.60 -14.42 5.71
N GLY A 46 4.09 -15.50 6.32
CA GLY A 46 2.95 -15.46 7.22
C GLY A 46 1.62 -15.57 6.49
N ASN A 47 0.53 -15.28 7.21
CA ASN A 47 -0.81 -15.37 6.65
C ASN A 47 -1.28 -13.99 6.20
N ARG A 48 -1.50 -13.83 4.89
CA ARG A 48 -1.99 -12.59 4.27
C ARG A 48 -3.28 -12.02 4.88
N THR A 49 -4.09 -12.85 5.57
CA THR A 49 -5.36 -12.42 6.18
C THR A 49 -5.15 -11.52 7.40
N PHE A 50 -3.99 -11.62 8.07
CA PHE A 50 -3.71 -10.86 9.30
C PHE A 50 -2.30 -10.28 9.39
N HIS A 51 -1.42 -10.54 8.42
CA HIS A 51 -0.07 -10.00 8.42
C HIS A 51 -0.08 -8.48 8.16
N PRO A 52 0.44 -7.63 9.06
CA PRO A 52 0.20 -6.18 9.01
C PRO A 52 1.05 -5.43 7.98
N TYR A 53 2.15 -6.04 7.49
CA TYR A 53 3.13 -5.35 6.64
C TYR A 53 3.26 -5.94 5.24
N LEU A 54 2.66 -7.11 5.00
CA LEU A 54 2.91 -7.91 3.81
C LEU A 54 1.65 -8.68 3.48
N GLN A 55 1.01 -8.32 2.37
CA GLN A 55 -0.24 -8.91 1.92
C GLN A 55 -0.23 -9.14 0.41
N THR A 56 -1.38 -9.50 -0.14
CA THR A 56 -1.63 -9.45 -1.57
C THR A 56 -2.87 -8.59 -1.78
N ASP A 57 -2.86 -7.76 -2.81
CA ASP A 57 -4.02 -6.96 -3.22
C ASP A 57 -4.98 -7.82 -4.09
N PHE A 58 -5.26 -7.45 -5.34
CA PHE A 58 -6.25 -8.11 -6.17
C PHE A 58 -5.86 -9.55 -6.56
N ALA A 59 -4.61 -9.74 -6.96
CA ALA A 59 -4.11 -11.03 -7.44
C ALA A 59 -3.16 -11.69 -6.44
N GLU A 60 -3.16 -13.03 -6.41
CA GLU A 60 -2.21 -13.82 -5.59
C GLU A 60 -0.74 -13.46 -5.88
N CYS A 61 -0.43 -13.03 -7.11
CA CYS A 61 0.90 -12.61 -7.52
C CYS A 61 1.22 -11.14 -7.20
N GLN A 62 0.24 -10.30 -6.87
CA GLN A 62 0.40 -8.87 -6.60
C GLN A 62 0.68 -8.68 -5.11
N LEU A 63 1.96 -8.66 -4.76
CA LEU A 63 2.43 -8.41 -3.41
C LEU A 63 2.16 -6.95 -3.02
N GLU A 64 1.71 -6.76 -1.79
CA GLU A 64 1.51 -5.44 -1.20
C GLU A 64 2.35 -5.31 0.08
N LEU A 65 3.16 -4.26 0.13
CA LEU A 65 3.99 -3.89 1.27
C LEU A 65 3.35 -2.69 1.96
N ILE A 66 3.04 -2.82 3.24
CA ILE A 66 2.32 -1.81 4.02
C ILE A 66 3.21 -1.37 5.18
N THR A 67 3.39 -0.07 5.39
CA THR A 67 4.07 0.45 6.58
C THR A 67 3.05 0.93 7.61
N PRO A 68 3.34 0.81 8.92
CA PRO A 68 2.55 1.55 9.90
C PRO A 68 2.71 3.05 9.62
N PRO A 69 1.67 3.85 9.89
CA PRO A 69 1.78 5.30 9.76
C PRO A 69 2.72 5.85 10.85
N LEU A 70 3.62 6.75 10.46
CA LEU A 70 4.57 7.45 11.34
C LEU A 70 4.34 8.96 11.36
#